data_AF-G4Z464-F1
#
_entry.id   AF-G4Z464-F1
#
_cell.length_a   1.000
_cell.length_b   1.000
_cell.length_c   1.000
_cell.angle_alpha   90.00
_cell.angle_beta   90.00
_cell.angle_gamma   90.00
#
_symmetry.space_group_name_H-M   'P 1'
#
loop_
_entity.id
_entity.type
_entity.pdbx_description
1 polymer ?
#
loop_
_entity_poly.entity_id
_entity_poly.type
_entity_poly.pdbx_seq_one_letter_code
_entity_poly.pdbx_strand_id
1 'polypeptide(L)'
;MFHVILLTFPYLLKLRLKLNELKMSGVLFLGRPECFYLPRTDVDLITVVGKPIALPSSEHPTKDDVRKYHDQYVEALQQLFDRHKGAYAVDPAARLEIYY
;
A
#
# COMPACT_ATOMS: atom_id res chain seq x y z
N MET A 1 -0.57 18.36 8.49
CA MET A 1 0.28 17.28 7.93
C MET A 1 -0.51 15.98 8.04
N PHE A 2 -1.20 15.57 6.98
CA PHE A 2 -1.96 14.31 6.98
C PHE A 2 -1.03 13.19 6.52
N HIS A 3 -0.62 12.33 7.45
CA HIS A 3 0.15 11.14 7.14
C HIS A 3 -0.84 10.03 6.76
N VAL A 4 -0.85 9.62 5.49
CA VAL A 4 -1.50 8.36 5.11
C VAL A 4 -0.54 7.25 5.51
N ILE A 5 -0.70 6.74 6.72
CA ILE A 5 0.13 5.66 7.25
C ILE A 5 -0.47 4.32 6.81
N LEU A 6 0.12 3.70 5.80
CA LEU A 6 -0.14 2.30 5.49
C LEU A 6 0.68 1.44 6.45
N LEU A 7 0.09 1.13 7.61
CA LEU A 7 0.73 0.24 8.59
C LEU A 7 0.78 -1.19 8.04
N THR A 8 1.98 -1.67 7.74
CA THR A 8 2.21 -3.09 7.46
C THR A 8 2.50 -3.81 8.78
N PHE A 9 1.57 -4.64 9.25
CA PHE A 9 1.72 -5.36 10.52
C PHE A 9 2.58 -6.64 10.32
N PRO A 10 3.78 -6.75 10.90
CA PRO A 10 4.71 -7.84 10.59
C PRO A 10 4.35 -9.19 11.23
N TYR A 11 3.59 -9.18 12.34
CA TYR A 11 3.34 -10.37 13.15
C TYR A 11 2.31 -11.36 12.56
N LEU A 12 1.59 -11.00 11.49
CA LEU A 12 0.49 -11.80 10.93
C LEU A 12 0.68 -12.17 9.45
N LEU A 13 1.92 -12.41 9.02
CA LEU A 13 2.25 -12.72 7.62
C LEU A 13 1.41 -13.88 7.05
N LYS A 14 1.27 -14.99 7.78
CA LYS A 14 0.48 -16.16 7.32
C LYS A 14 -1.00 -15.82 7.10
N LEU A 15 -1.58 -15.03 8.00
CA LEU A 15 -2.96 -14.56 7.86
C LEU A 15 -3.11 -13.64 6.65
N ARG A 16 -2.18 -12.68 6.48
CA ARG A 16 -2.15 -11.76 5.33
C ARG A 16 -2.09 -12.51 4.01
N LEU A 17 -1.21 -13.50 3.89
CA LEU A 17 -1.09 -14.31 2.66
C LEU A 17 -2.39 -15.08 2.37
N LYS A 18 -3.03 -15.64 3.40
CA LYS A 18 -4.31 -16.34 3.24
C LYS A 18 -5.47 -15.40 2.87
N LEU A 19 -5.50 -14.17 3.39
CA LEU A 19 -6.48 -13.16 3.00
C LEU A 19 -6.28 -12.70 1.54
N ASN A 20 -5.03 -12.65 1.08
CA ASN A 20 -4.72 -12.34 -0.32
C ASN A 20 -5.24 -13.41 -1.29
N GLU A 21 -5.19 -14.69 -0.92
CA GLU A 21 -5.82 -15.77 -1.70
C GLU A 21 -7.34 -15.56 -1.86
N LEU A 22 -7.99 -14.95 -0.86
CA LEU A 22 -9.42 -14.61 -0.89
C LEU A 22 -9.72 -13.28 -1.61
N LYS A 23 -8.72 -12.64 -2.25
CA LYS A 23 -8.81 -11.32 -2.90
C LYS A 23 -9.32 -10.21 -1.97
N MET A 24 -9.16 -10.37 -0.66
CA MET A 24 -9.53 -9.33 0.31
C MET A 24 -8.36 -8.38 0.51
N SER A 25 -8.56 -7.12 0.10
CA SER A 25 -7.66 -6.02 0.44
C SER A 25 -7.72 -5.79 1.95
N GLY A 26 -6.72 -6.27 2.69
CA GLY A 26 -6.63 -6.18 4.15
C GLY A 26 -6.35 -4.76 4.67
N VAL A 27 -7.00 -3.75 4.09
CA VAL A 27 -6.87 -2.35 4.48
C VAL A 27 -7.93 -2.04 5.55
N LEU A 28 -7.47 -1.60 6.72
CA LEU A 28 -8.34 -1.11 7.79
C LEU A 28 -8.20 0.41 7.89
N PHE A 29 -9.33 1.12 7.89
CA PHE A 29 -9.35 2.57 8.03
C PHE A 29 -9.68 2.94 9.47
N LEU A 30 -8.76 3.62 10.16
CA LEU A 30 -9.01 4.15 11.51
C LEU A 30 -9.75 5.49 11.45
N GLY A 31 -11.07 5.43 11.24
CA GLY A 31 -11.88 6.62 10.93
C GLY A 31 -12.79 7.11 12.06
N ARG A 32 -13.87 6.36 12.34
CA ARG A 32 -14.99 6.79 13.21
C ARG A 32 -14.86 6.28 14.65
N PRO A 33 -15.18 7.08 15.68
CA PRO A 33 -15.14 6.65 17.07
C PRO A 33 -16.19 5.58 17.41
N GLU A 34 -17.34 5.57 16.73
CA GLU A 34 -18.38 4.54 16.92
C GLU A 34 -18.06 3.23 16.17
N CYS A 35 -17.18 3.29 15.17
CA CYS A 35 -16.82 2.14 14.33
C CYS A 35 -15.43 2.36 13.70
N PHE A 36 -14.39 1.98 14.45
CA PHE A 36 -13.00 2.33 14.17
C PHE A 36 -12.42 1.72 12.89
N TYR A 37 -13.11 0.81 12.19
CA TYR A 37 -12.62 0.21 10.94
C TYR A 37 -13.28 0.78 9.67
N LEU A 38 -14.26 1.68 9.82
CA LEU A 38 -14.88 2.37 8.70
C LEU A 38 -14.17 3.70 8.39
N PRO A 39 -14.04 4.06 7.10
CA PRO A 39 -13.44 5.33 6.70
C PRO A 39 -14.27 6.52 7.16
N ARG A 40 -13.60 7.66 7.28
CA ARG A 40 -14.22 8.96 7.49
C ARG A 40 -15.01 9.38 6.24
N THR A 41 -16.18 9.97 6.44
CA THR A 41 -17.06 10.42 5.33
C THR A 41 -16.85 11.89 4.96
N ASP A 42 -16.03 12.60 5.74
CA ASP A 42 -15.66 14.01 5.58
C ASP A 42 -14.31 14.19 4.85
N VAL A 43 -13.71 13.11 4.33
CA VAL A 43 -12.43 13.14 3.62
C VAL A 43 -12.55 12.44 2.28
N ASP A 44 -12.14 13.11 1.20
CA ASP A 44 -12.12 12.52 -0.13
C ASP A 44 -11.04 11.43 -0.23
N LEU A 45 -11.47 10.22 -0.62
CA LEU A 45 -10.59 9.09 -0.84
C LEU A 45 -10.23 8.98 -2.31
N ILE A 46 -9.03 9.46 -2.67
CA ILE A 46 -8.52 9.38 -4.04
C ILE A 46 -7.75 8.08 -4.20
N THR A 47 -8.20 7.23 -5.13
CA THR A 47 -7.53 5.97 -5.48
C THR A 47 -6.88 6.11 -6.85
N VAL A 48 -5.57 5.86 -6.92
CA VAL A 48 -4.81 5.86 -8.17
C VAL A 48 -4.25 4.48 -8.42
N VAL A 49 -4.45 3.96 -9.63
CA VAL A 49 -4.03 2.60 -10.00
C VAL A 49 -2.79 2.66 -10.87
N GLY A 50 -1.72 2.01 -10.41
CA GLY A 50 -0.46 1.92 -11.14
C GLY A 50 -0.46 0.86 -12.24
N LYS A 51 0.62 0.84 -13.03
CA LYS A 51 0.85 -0.21 -14.03
C LYS A 51 1.02 -1.57 -13.33
N PRO A 52 0.44 -2.67 -13.85
CA PRO A 52 0.65 -3.99 -13.28
C PRO A 52 2.13 -4.41 -13.40
N ILE A 53 2.61 -5.12 -12.38
CA ILE A 53 3.95 -5.73 -12.35
C ILE A 53 3.79 -7.23 -12.56
N ALA A 54 4.48 -7.76 -13.57
CA ALA A 54 4.47 -9.19 -13.85
C ALA A 54 5.35 -9.91 -12.83
N LEU A 55 4.73 -10.78 -12.02
CA LEU A 55 5.43 -11.61 -11.04
C LEU A 55 5.55 -13.04 -11.58
N PRO A 56 6.75 -13.65 -11.58
CA PRO A 56 6.88 -15.05 -11.91
C PRO A 56 6.22 -15.90 -10.81
N SER A 57 5.54 -16.96 -11.22
CA SER A 57 5.10 -17.99 -10.29
C SER A 57 6.25 -18.98 -10.07
N SER A 58 6.70 -19.12 -8.83
CA SER A 58 7.75 -20.06 -8.42
C SER A 58 7.26 -20.85 -7.23
N GLU A 59 7.48 -22.17 -7.22
CA GLU A 59 7.09 -23.05 -6.10
C GLU A 59 7.87 -22.75 -4.82
N HIS A 60 9.13 -22.31 -4.96
CA HIS A 60 10.05 -22.04 -3.85
C HIS A 60 10.81 -20.73 -4.07
N PRO A 61 10.16 -19.57 -3.88
CA PRO A 61 10.82 -18.28 -4.04
C PRO A 61 11.92 -18.10 -2.98
N THR A 62 13.09 -17.62 -3.41
CA THR A 62 14.16 -17.25 -2.47
C THR A 62 13.91 -15.86 -1.89
N LYS A 63 14.60 -15.53 -0.78
CA LYS A 63 14.53 -14.17 -0.20
C LYS A 63 15.01 -13.11 -1.19
N ASP A 64 15.99 -13.45 -2.03
CA ASP A 64 16.55 -12.53 -3.02
C ASP A 64 15.58 -12.28 -4.17
N ASP A 65 14.86 -13.32 -4.61
CA ASP A 65 13.77 -13.17 -5.58
C ASP A 65 12.69 -12.22 -5.05
N VAL A 66 12.25 -12.43 -3.80
CA VAL A 66 11.23 -11.58 -3.17
C VAL A 66 11.73 -10.14 -3.07
N ARG A 67 12.98 -9.93 -2.64
CA ARG A 67 13.57 -8.59 -2.54
C ARG A 67 13.61 -7.89 -3.90
N LYS A 68 14.07 -8.57 -4.95
CA LYS A 68 14.13 -8.03 -6.31
C LYS A 68 12.78 -7.47 -6.78
N TYR A 69 11.71 -8.25 -6.64
CA TYR A 69 10.38 -7.81 -7.06
C TYR A 69 9.77 -6.78 -6.11
N HIS A 70 10.11 -6.85 -4.82
CA HIS A 70 9.71 -5.82 -3.86
C HIS A 70 10.35 -4.46 -4.18
N ASP A 71 11.63 -4.43 -4.55
CA ASP A 71 12.34 -3.21 -4.94
C ASP A 71 11.72 -2.60 -6.20
N GLN A 72 11.40 -3.43 -7.22
CA GLN A 72 10.68 -3.00 -8.41
C GLN A 72 9.29 -2.43 -8.09
N TYR A 73 8.57 -3.04 -7.15
CA TYR A 73 7.27 -2.56 -6.68
C TYR A 73 7.39 -1.20 -5.99
N VAL A 74 8.37 -1.04 -5.11
CA VAL A 74 8.63 0.20 -4.39
C VAL A 74 8.97 1.34 -5.36
N GLU A 75 9.83 1.09 -6.34
CA GLU A 75 10.18 2.08 -7.36
C GLU A 75 8.94 2.52 -8.17
N ALA A 76 8.14 1.56 -8.65
CA ALA A 76 6.91 1.86 -9.38
C ALA A 76 5.91 2.66 -8.53
N LEU A 77 5.81 2.36 -7.24
CA LEU A 77 4.94 3.05 -6.29
C LEU A 77 5.40 4.50 -6.05
N GLN A 78 6.71 4.73 -5.90
CA GLN A 78 7.28 6.07 -5.78
C GLN A 78 7.02 6.90 -7.03
N GLN A 79 7.26 6.35 -8.21
CA GLN A 79 6.98 7.04 -9.49
C GLN A 79 5.50 7.37 -9.66
N LEU A 80 4.59 6.46 -9.25
CA LEU A 80 3.15 6.70 -9.28
C LEU A 80 2.78 7.84 -8.33
N PHE A 81 3.31 7.84 -7.11
CA PHE A 81 3.08 8.90 -6.14
C PHE A 81 3.58 10.25 -6.67
N ASP A 82 4.82 10.33 -7.17
CA ASP A 82 5.42 11.56 -7.66
C ASP A 82 4.67 12.17 -8.85
N ARG A 83 4.11 11.32 -9.72
CA ARG A 83 3.27 11.77 -10.83
C ARG A 83 1.98 12.45 -10.36
N HIS A 84 1.41 11.98 -9.26
CA HIS A 84 0.06 12.37 -8.83
C HIS A 84 0.03 13.30 -7.61
N LYS A 85 1.13 13.45 -6.87
CA LYS A 85 1.20 14.32 -5.69
C LYS A 85 0.87 15.77 -5.99
N GLY A 86 1.24 16.30 -7.16
CA GLY A 86 0.93 17.67 -7.53
C GLY A 86 -0.58 17.93 -7.72
N ALA A 87 -1.35 16.89 -8.05
CA ALA A 87 -2.79 17.01 -8.28
C ALA A 87 -3.63 16.71 -7.03
N TYR A 88 -3.15 15.82 -6.15
CA TYR A 88 -3.96 15.26 -5.08
C TYR A 88 -3.37 15.43 -3.68
N ALA A 89 -2.08 15.74 -3.54
CA ALA A 89 -1.49 15.99 -2.23
C ALA A 89 -1.72 17.44 -1.81
N VAL A 90 -1.95 17.65 -0.51
CA VAL A 90 -2.04 19.00 0.09
C VAL A 90 -0.70 19.73 -0.03
N ASP A 91 0.40 18.98 0.03
CA ASP A 91 1.77 19.50 -0.15
C ASP A 91 2.40 18.89 -1.42
N PRO A 92 2.66 19.68 -2.47
CA PRO A 92 3.34 19.21 -3.67
C PRO A 92 4.76 18.68 -3.44
N ALA A 93 5.41 19.08 -2.33
CA ALA A 93 6.72 18.61 -1.92
C ALA A 93 6.67 17.35 -1.05
N ALA A 94 5.47 16.79 -0.80
CA ALA A 94 5.30 15.55 -0.05
C ALA A 94 6.15 14.41 -0.64
N ARG A 95 6.58 13.51 0.25
CA ARG A 95 7.33 12.31 -0.09
C ARG A 95 6.61 11.08 0.44
N LEU A 96 6.71 10.00 -0.32
CA LEU A 96 6.22 8.70 0.11
C LEU A 96 7.19 8.09 1.12
N GLU A 97 6.72 7.84 2.33
CA GLU A 97 7.49 7.13 3.36
C GLU A 97 7.21 5.63 3.28
N ILE A 98 8.26 4.83 3.19
CA ILE A 98 8.18 3.37 3.11
C ILE A 98 8.95 2.80 4.30
N TYR A 99 8.26 1.99 5.11
CA TYR A 99 8.79 1.37 6.31
C TYR A 99 9.03 -0.13 6.03
N TYR A 100 10.18 -0.66 6.45
CA TYR A 100 10.60 -2.06 6.27
C TYR A 100 10.53 -2.86 7.56
#